data_AF-A0A367M8W6-F1
#
_entry.id   AF-A0A367M8W6-F1
#
_cell.length_a   1.000
_cell.length_b   1.000
_cell.length_c   1.000
_cell.angle_alpha   90.00
_cell.angle_beta   90.00
_cell.angle_gamma   90.00
#
_symmetry.space_group_name_H-M   'P 1'
#
loop_
_entity.id
_entity.type
_entity.pdbx_description
1 polymer ?
#
loop_
_entity_poly.entity_id
_entity_poly.type
_entity_poly.pdbx_seq_one_letter_code
_entity_poly.pdbx_strand_id
1 'polypeptide(L)'
;MVRPDSQRGKRTSSKAGREGRFVLAASSTLMFAIASINAAMAAPTGAQFNPSEIKISQQGKTTLIDQSTQRAIINWKGFDVSADEAVRFNQPGVTSSTLNRVTAGQESVIAGRISAPGQVIIYNSNGVVFSGSAKVDVGSLITTTANISDEHFRQGKLIFDQPGNPDARIVNDGSISVAEKGLAAFVAPSVANNGVINARLGTVAMAAGNAATIDLYGDGLVSIAVTDPVTRKPQDAQALVSNGGAIQADGGSVLITAEQASRVVDNAVNLSGVILARGTEVREGSVALVSKSGDIQVAGKIDVSGPKSGGDVLVSGQQVALASTASRYTSDAA
;
A
#
# COMPACT_ATOMS: atom_id res chain seq x y z
N MET A 1 4.52 -56.08 -85.85
CA MET A 1 4.49 -54.69 -86.33
C MET A 1 3.89 -53.84 -85.22
N VAL A 2 4.75 -53.05 -84.58
CA VAL A 2 4.44 -52.15 -83.46
C VAL A 2 3.56 -51.00 -83.96
N ARG A 3 2.50 -50.65 -83.22
CA ARG A 3 2.17 -49.24 -82.91
C ARG A 3 1.50 -49.14 -81.53
N PRO A 4 1.88 -48.17 -80.68
CA PRO A 4 1.65 -48.23 -79.24
C PRO A 4 0.68 -47.15 -78.72
N ASP A 5 0.32 -47.27 -77.43
CA ASP A 5 0.23 -46.25 -76.36
C ASP A 5 -0.33 -44.86 -76.69
N SER A 6 -1.03 -44.14 -75.81
CA SER A 6 -1.49 -44.27 -74.43
C SER A 6 -2.26 -42.97 -74.15
N GLN A 7 -3.08 -42.93 -73.10
CA GLN A 7 -3.01 -41.95 -72.00
C GLN A 7 -4.36 -41.72 -71.34
N ARG A 8 -4.31 -41.94 -70.02
CA ARG A 8 -5.24 -41.51 -68.97
C ARG A 8 -5.52 -40.00 -69.02
N GLY A 9 -6.74 -39.63 -68.61
CA GLY A 9 -7.06 -38.24 -68.30
C GLY A 9 -8.32 -38.05 -67.45
N LYS A 10 -8.12 -37.97 -66.14
CA LYS A 10 -8.79 -37.11 -65.13
C LYS A 10 -10.29 -37.32 -64.80
N ARG A 11 -10.48 -37.61 -63.50
CA ARG A 11 -11.70 -37.42 -62.69
C ARG A 11 -12.08 -35.93 -62.62
N THR A 12 -13.39 -35.60 -62.59
CA THR A 12 -14.02 -34.67 -61.62
C THR A 12 -15.56 -34.61 -61.77
N SER A 13 -16.23 -34.29 -60.65
CA SER A 13 -17.65 -33.93 -60.45
C SER A 13 -18.66 -35.10 -60.38
N SER A 14 -19.70 -35.15 -59.52
CA SER A 14 -20.22 -34.22 -58.52
C SER A 14 -21.22 -34.93 -57.54
N LYS A 15 -21.35 -34.35 -56.33
CA LYS A 15 -22.52 -34.23 -55.43
C LYS A 15 -23.08 -35.38 -54.55
N ALA A 16 -23.63 -34.89 -53.42
CA ALA A 16 -24.44 -35.48 -52.34
C ALA A 16 -23.70 -36.39 -51.34
N GLY A 17 -23.71 -36.20 -50.02
CA GLY A 17 -24.40 -35.28 -49.12
C GLY A 17 -24.62 -36.01 -47.79
N ARG A 18 -24.10 -35.49 -46.67
CA ARG A 18 -24.72 -35.65 -45.33
C ARG A 18 -24.01 -34.77 -44.30
N GLU A 19 -24.82 -33.97 -43.64
CA GLU A 19 -24.45 -33.01 -42.60
C GLU A 19 -24.02 -33.74 -41.32
N GLY A 20 -22.83 -33.40 -40.81
CA GLY A 20 -22.39 -33.70 -39.45
C GLY A 20 -22.16 -32.38 -38.74
N ARG A 21 -23.07 -32.02 -37.84
CA ARG A 21 -23.10 -30.75 -37.11
C ARG A 21 -21.88 -30.62 -36.20
N PHE A 22 -21.02 -29.64 -36.49
CA PHE A 22 -20.04 -29.12 -35.54
C PHE A 22 -20.78 -28.36 -34.44
N VAL A 23 -20.67 -28.80 -33.19
CA VAL A 23 -21.05 -28.01 -32.02
C VAL A 23 -19.80 -27.22 -31.61
N LEU A 24 -19.72 -25.97 -32.07
CA LEU A 24 -18.80 -24.98 -31.50
C LEU A 24 -19.37 -24.53 -30.15
N ALA A 25 -18.67 -24.88 -29.07
CA ALA A 25 -18.92 -24.33 -27.74
C ALA A 25 -18.47 -22.85 -27.75
N ALA A 26 -19.43 -21.94 -27.82
CA ALA A 26 -19.22 -20.53 -27.55
C ALA A 26 -19.32 -20.28 -26.03
N SER A 27 -18.20 -20.34 -25.32
CA SER A 27 -18.14 -19.89 -23.93
C SER A 27 -17.99 -18.37 -23.86
N SER A 28 -19.15 -17.73 -23.74
CA SER A 28 -19.46 -16.57 -22.89
C SER A 28 -18.37 -15.51 -22.71
N THR A 29 -18.51 -14.40 -23.45
CA THR A 29 -17.92 -13.10 -23.14
C THR A 29 -18.37 -12.64 -21.76
N LEU A 30 -17.42 -12.45 -20.85
CA LEU A 30 -17.64 -11.90 -19.51
C LEU A 30 -18.14 -10.45 -19.67
N MET A 31 -19.43 -10.20 -19.40
CA MET A 31 -19.95 -8.83 -19.34
C MET A 31 -19.36 -8.12 -18.11
N PHE A 32 -18.49 -7.14 -18.36
CA PHE A 32 -18.09 -6.15 -17.36
C PHE A 32 -19.23 -5.15 -17.17
N ALA A 33 -19.86 -5.14 -16.00
CA ALA A 33 -20.84 -4.13 -15.66
C ALA A 33 -20.12 -2.81 -15.30
N ILE A 34 -20.34 -1.77 -16.10
CA ILE A 34 -19.91 -0.40 -15.81
C ILE A 34 -21.06 0.27 -15.05
N ALA A 35 -20.93 0.43 -13.73
CA ALA A 35 -21.85 1.25 -12.96
C ALA A 35 -21.38 2.72 -13.03
N SER A 36 -22.09 3.56 -13.79
CA SER A 36 -21.86 5.01 -13.84
C SER A 36 -22.73 5.70 -12.79
N ILE A 37 -22.16 6.04 -11.64
CA ILE A 37 -22.83 6.85 -10.62
C ILE A 37 -22.31 8.28 -10.79
N ASN A 38 -23.13 9.17 -11.36
CA ASN A 38 -22.85 10.61 -11.38
C ASN A 38 -23.37 11.22 -10.08
N ALA A 39 -22.48 11.41 -9.11
CA ALA A 39 -22.66 12.29 -7.96
C ALA A 39 -21.42 13.19 -7.86
N ALA A 40 -21.61 14.41 -7.36
CA ALA A 40 -20.61 15.47 -7.28
C ALA A 40 -19.22 14.95 -6.89
N MET A 41 -18.18 15.45 -7.58
CA MET A 41 -16.79 14.99 -7.50
C MET A 41 -16.26 15.04 -6.06
N ALA A 42 -16.33 13.92 -5.35
CA ALA A 42 -15.88 13.81 -3.97
C ALA A 42 -15.65 12.35 -3.54
N ALA A 43 -16.51 11.39 -3.95
CA ALA A 43 -16.38 9.97 -3.62
C ALA A 43 -15.45 9.19 -4.58
N PRO A 44 -14.97 7.98 -4.23
CA PRO A 44 -14.23 7.12 -5.15
C PRO A 44 -15.02 6.84 -6.44
N THR A 45 -14.36 6.92 -7.60
CA THR A 45 -15.05 6.87 -8.91
C THR A 45 -14.54 5.76 -9.83
N GLY A 46 -15.43 5.31 -10.71
CA GLY A 46 -15.07 4.39 -11.79
C GLY A 46 -14.60 3.01 -11.33
N ALA A 47 -15.20 2.49 -10.26
CA ALA A 47 -14.89 1.18 -9.72
C ALA A 47 -15.05 0.07 -10.76
N GLN A 48 -14.06 -0.82 -10.83
CA GLN A 48 -14.11 -2.08 -11.56
C GLN A 48 -13.66 -3.19 -10.60
N PHE A 49 -14.52 -4.17 -10.38
CA PHE A 49 -14.33 -5.23 -9.42
C PHE A 49 -15.04 -6.51 -9.88
N ASN A 50 -14.69 -7.65 -9.26
CA ASN A 50 -15.43 -8.89 -9.47
C ASN A 50 -16.73 -8.87 -8.64
N PRO A 51 -17.93 -8.90 -9.26
CA PRO A 51 -19.20 -8.84 -8.54
C PRO A 51 -19.49 -10.06 -7.67
N SER A 52 -18.77 -11.17 -7.88
CA SER A 52 -18.83 -12.34 -6.99
C SER A 52 -18.05 -12.15 -5.68
N GLU A 53 -17.13 -11.18 -5.65
CA GLU A 53 -16.24 -10.90 -4.52
C GLU A 53 -16.66 -9.65 -3.75
N ILE A 54 -17.19 -8.64 -4.45
CA ILE A 54 -17.49 -7.33 -3.89
C ILE A 54 -18.85 -6.84 -4.40
N LYS A 55 -19.61 -6.19 -3.52
CA LYS A 55 -20.70 -5.30 -3.88
C LYS A 55 -20.38 -3.90 -3.37
N ILE A 56 -20.45 -2.91 -4.26
CA ILE A 56 -20.29 -1.50 -3.89
C ILE A 56 -21.65 -0.81 -3.94
N SER A 57 -21.99 -0.05 -2.91
CA SER A 57 -23.21 0.74 -2.84
C SER A 57 -22.96 2.10 -2.19
N GLN A 58 -23.82 3.08 -2.48
CA GLN A 58 -23.75 4.41 -1.88
C GLN A 58 -24.92 4.61 -0.91
N GLN A 59 -24.63 5.07 0.31
CA GLN A 59 -25.61 5.43 1.34
C GLN A 59 -25.35 6.87 1.77
N GLY A 60 -26.07 7.82 1.16
CA GLY A 60 -25.76 9.25 1.33
C GLY A 60 -24.33 9.56 0.90
N LYS A 61 -23.51 10.08 1.82
CA LYS A 61 -22.09 10.39 1.61
C LYS A 61 -21.14 9.22 1.96
N THR A 62 -21.69 8.04 2.20
CA THR A 62 -20.90 6.85 2.52
C THR A 62 -20.87 5.87 1.36
N THR A 63 -19.70 5.57 0.83
CA THR A 63 -19.46 4.44 -0.06
C THR A 63 -19.27 3.19 0.77
N LEU A 64 -20.13 2.20 0.58
CA LEU A 64 -20.08 0.91 1.25
C LEU A 64 -19.50 -0.14 0.30
N ILE A 65 -18.48 -0.85 0.77
CA ILE A 65 -17.79 -1.92 0.04
C ILE A 65 -18.02 -3.21 0.82
N ASP A 66 -18.99 -4.01 0.40
CA ASP A 66 -19.31 -5.32 0.97
C ASP A 66 -18.48 -6.39 0.26
N GLN A 67 -17.47 -6.92 0.94
CA GLN A 67 -16.57 -7.96 0.43
C GLN A 67 -16.96 -9.33 0.99
N SER A 68 -17.07 -10.34 0.13
CA SER A 68 -17.44 -11.72 0.49
C SER A 68 -16.25 -12.68 0.55
N THR A 69 -15.10 -12.30 -0.01
CA THR A 69 -13.91 -13.15 -0.11
C THR A 69 -12.78 -12.70 0.81
N GLN A 70 -11.81 -13.59 1.05
CA GLN A 70 -10.63 -13.25 1.86
C GLN A 70 -9.80 -12.12 1.26
N ARG A 71 -9.69 -12.09 -0.06
CA ARG A 71 -8.98 -11.05 -0.81
C ARG A 71 -9.82 -10.61 -1.98
N ALA A 72 -9.87 -9.31 -2.21
CA ALA A 72 -10.57 -8.76 -3.36
C ALA A 72 -9.83 -7.51 -3.87
N ILE A 73 -9.97 -7.26 -5.18
CA ILE A 73 -9.30 -6.17 -5.89
C ILE A 73 -10.37 -5.26 -6.46
N ILE A 74 -10.20 -3.95 -6.25
CA ILE A 74 -11.00 -2.92 -6.90
C ILE A 74 -10.04 -2.01 -7.67
N ASN A 75 -10.21 -1.93 -8.99
CA ASN A 75 -9.55 -0.92 -9.80
C ASN A 75 -10.44 0.34 -9.83
N TRP A 76 -9.86 1.50 -9.58
CA TRP A 76 -10.56 2.78 -9.50
C TRP A 76 -10.02 3.75 -10.55
N LYS A 77 -10.90 4.57 -11.14
CA LYS A 77 -10.47 5.72 -11.96
C LYS A 77 -9.93 6.86 -11.11
N GLY A 78 -10.41 6.97 -9.88
CA GLY A 78 -9.93 7.89 -8.85
C GLY A 78 -10.41 7.40 -7.49
N PHE A 79 -9.55 7.49 -6.49
CA PHE A 79 -9.87 7.11 -5.12
C PHE A 79 -9.60 8.31 -4.22
N ASP A 80 -10.59 9.21 -4.18
CA ASP A 80 -10.63 10.38 -3.33
C ASP A 80 -11.75 10.20 -2.31
N VAL A 81 -11.62 10.80 -1.13
CA VAL A 81 -12.65 10.79 -0.09
C VAL A 81 -12.73 12.19 0.49
N SER A 82 -13.78 12.94 0.19
CA SER A 82 -13.91 14.31 0.70
C SER A 82 -14.17 14.36 2.20
N ALA A 83 -13.92 15.52 2.83
CA ALA A 83 -13.93 15.67 4.28
C ALA A 83 -15.25 15.27 4.96
N ASP A 84 -16.37 15.38 4.24
CA ASP A 84 -17.72 15.04 4.67
C ASP A 84 -18.20 13.66 4.19
N GLU A 85 -17.31 12.88 3.59
CA GLU A 85 -17.59 11.54 3.07
C GLU A 85 -16.90 10.43 3.87
N ALA A 86 -17.36 9.21 3.61
CA ALA A 86 -16.78 8.02 4.20
C ALA A 86 -16.71 6.86 3.21
N VAL A 87 -15.66 6.06 3.30
CA VAL A 87 -15.57 4.74 2.69
C VAL A 87 -15.55 3.70 3.81
N ARG A 88 -16.49 2.75 3.77
CA ARG A 88 -16.59 1.67 4.73
C ARG A 88 -16.45 0.33 4.05
N PHE A 89 -15.43 -0.43 4.44
CA PHE A 89 -15.21 -1.80 4.01
C PHE A 89 -15.84 -2.75 5.02
N ASN A 90 -16.81 -3.54 4.57
CA ASN A 90 -17.34 -4.69 5.29
C ASN A 90 -16.66 -5.95 4.75
N GLN A 91 -15.56 -6.35 5.38
CA GLN A 91 -14.79 -7.53 4.99
C GLN A 91 -15.18 -8.75 5.84
N PRO A 92 -14.96 -10.00 5.36
CA PRO A 92 -15.35 -11.21 6.10
C PRO A 92 -14.68 -11.37 7.48
N GLY A 93 -13.47 -10.82 7.66
CA GLY A 93 -12.79 -10.84 8.96
C GLY A 93 -11.56 -9.94 8.99
N VAL A 94 -10.91 -9.90 10.16
CA VAL A 94 -9.76 -9.02 10.45
C VAL A 94 -8.50 -9.35 9.65
N THR A 95 -8.41 -10.54 9.07
CA THR A 95 -7.30 -10.96 8.20
C THR A 95 -7.61 -10.77 6.71
N SER A 96 -8.84 -10.40 6.36
CA SER A 96 -9.24 -10.17 4.98
C SER A 96 -8.62 -8.87 4.46
N SER A 97 -8.40 -8.79 3.15
CA SER A 97 -7.69 -7.68 2.53
C SER A 97 -8.41 -7.17 1.28
N THR A 98 -8.47 -5.86 1.11
CA THR A 98 -8.95 -5.20 -0.12
C THR A 98 -7.83 -4.39 -0.74
N LEU A 99 -7.50 -4.69 -2.00
CA LEU A 99 -6.59 -3.87 -2.80
C LEU A 99 -7.40 -2.83 -3.58
N ASN A 100 -7.24 -1.55 -3.24
CA ASN A 100 -7.75 -0.41 -3.98
C ASN A 100 -6.65 0.10 -4.90
N ARG A 101 -6.77 -0.17 -6.20
CA ARG A 101 -5.77 0.18 -7.21
C ARG A 101 -6.29 1.34 -8.06
N VAL A 102 -5.69 2.52 -7.93
CA VAL A 102 -5.99 3.64 -8.82
C VAL A 102 -5.25 3.43 -10.15
N THR A 103 -5.99 3.39 -11.26
CA THR A 103 -5.44 3.08 -12.61
C THR A 103 -5.45 4.27 -13.55
N ALA A 104 -6.02 5.40 -13.13
CA ALA A 104 -6.07 6.65 -13.87
C ALA A 104 -6.12 7.84 -12.89
N GLY A 105 -6.04 9.06 -13.40
CA GLY A 105 -6.23 10.27 -12.59
C GLY A 105 -4.94 10.83 -11.99
N GLN A 106 -5.09 11.59 -10.91
CA GLN A 106 -4.02 12.30 -10.19
C GLN A 106 -3.69 11.56 -8.88
N GLU A 107 -2.94 12.21 -7.98
CA GLU A 107 -2.77 11.73 -6.60
C GLU A 107 -4.14 11.54 -5.93
N SER A 108 -4.22 10.58 -5.00
CA SER A 108 -5.41 10.35 -4.19
C SER A 108 -5.46 11.34 -3.03
N VAL A 109 -6.56 12.06 -2.86
CA VAL A 109 -6.79 12.95 -1.71
C VAL A 109 -7.83 12.35 -0.78
N ILE A 110 -7.37 11.94 0.40
CA ILE A 110 -8.20 11.38 1.47
C ILE A 110 -8.35 12.45 2.53
N ALA A 111 -9.47 13.17 2.53
CA ALA A 111 -9.83 14.16 3.54
C ALA A 111 -10.90 13.65 4.51
N GLY A 112 -11.67 12.64 4.12
CA GLY A 112 -12.77 12.06 4.90
C GLY A 112 -12.39 10.84 5.72
N ARG A 113 -13.37 9.93 5.87
CA ARG A 113 -13.26 8.75 6.72
C ARG A 113 -13.02 7.48 5.92
N ILE A 114 -12.11 6.62 6.40
CA ILE A 114 -11.97 5.25 5.90
C ILE A 114 -12.07 4.30 7.09
N SER A 115 -12.89 3.26 6.99
CA SER A 115 -13.01 2.25 8.04
C SER A 115 -13.07 0.82 7.50
N ALA A 116 -12.41 -0.12 8.18
CA ALA A 116 -12.39 -1.53 7.81
C ALA A 116 -12.05 -2.42 9.02
N PRO A 117 -12.65 -3.61 9.16
CA PRO A 117 -12.23 -4.55 10.20
C PRO A 117 -10.85 -5.18 9.90
N GLY A 118 -10.48 -5.33 8.63
CA GLY A 118 -9.24 -5.96 8.19
C GLY A 118 -8.31 -5.01 7.45
N GLN A 119 -7.57 -5.54 6.49
CA GLN A 119 -6.52 -4.82 5.78
C GLN A 119 -7.08 -4.03 4.59
N VAL A 120 -6.66 -2.77 4.47
CA VAL A 120 -6.88 -1.92 3.30
C VAL A 120 -5.53 -1.62 2.67
N ILE A 121 -5.40 -1.91 1.37
CA ILE A 121 -4.25 -1.50 0.56
C ILE A 121 -4.72 -0.39 -0.38
N ILE A 122 -4.03 0.75 -0.37
CA ILE A 122 -4.27 1.87 -1.29
C ILE A 122 -3.03 2.01 -2.17
N TYR A 123 -3.19 1.74 -3.46
CA TYR A 123 -2.18 1.99 -4.47
C TYR A 123 -2.60 3.15 -5.37
N ASN A 124 -1.70 4.11 -5.55
CA ASN A 124 -1.80 5.12 -6.59
C ASN A 124 -0.40 5.53 -7.05
N SER A 125 -0.07 5.30 -8.33
CA SER A 125 1.25 5.63 -8.88
C SER A 125 1.61 7.10 -8.78
N ASN A 126 0.63 8.00 -8.63
CA ASN A 126 0.84 9.44 -8.56
C ASN A 126 1.01 9.98 -7.13
N GLY A 127 0.74 9.17 -6.11
CA GLY A 127 0.82 9.59 -4.71
C GLY A 127 -0.51 9.51 -3.97
N VAL A 128 -0.43 9.66 -2.65
CA VAL A 128 -1.58 9.64 -1.74
C VAL A 128 -1.39 10.67 -0.64
N VAL A 129 -2.39 11.53 -0.42
CA VAL A 129 -2.40 12.55 0.62
C VAL A 129 -3.57 12.29 1.56
N PHE A 130 -3.28 12.04 2.84
CA PHE A 130 -4.25 12.06 3.91
C PHE A 130 -4.28 13.47 4.50
N SER A 131 -5.29 14.26 4.18
CA SER A 131 -5.40 15.65 4.64
C SER A 131 -5.64 15.76 6.14
N GLY A 132 -5.50 16.96 6.72
CA GLY A 132 -5.65 17.17 8.17
C GLY A 132 -6.99 16.76 8.79
N SER A 133 -8.07 16.67 8.00
CA SER A 133 -9.37 16.18 8.46
C SER A 133 -9.53 14.65 8.36
N ALA A 134 -8.59 13.96 7.72
CA ALA A 134 -8.69 12.54 7.43
C ALA A 134 -8.70 11.71 8.71
N LYS A 135 -9.56 10.69 8.73
CA LYS A 135 -9.62 9.69 9.79
C LYS A 135 -9.69 8.30 9.19
N VAL A 136 -8.62 7.54 9.36
CA VAL A 136 -8.52 6.15 8.88
C VAL A 136 -8.48 5.23 10.08
N ASP A 137 -9.47 4.35 10.22
CA ASP A 137 -9.57 3.39 11.33
C ASP A 137 -9.75 1.97 10.75
N VAL A 138 -8.65 1.22 10.63
CA VAL A 138 -8.63 -0.07 9.90
C VAL A 138 -7.93 -1.18 10.68
N GLY A 139 -8.10 -2.45 10.30
CA GLY A 139 -7.31 -3.55 10.85
C GLY A 139 -5.82 -3.43 10.50
N SER A 140 -5.51 -3.06 9.25
CA SER A 140 -4.17 -2.69 8.79
C SER A 140 -4.26 -1.80 7.56
N LEU A 141 -3.29 -0.91 7.38
CA LEU A 141 -3.18 -0.03 6.23
C LEU A 141 -1.84 -0.24 5.52
N ILE A 142 -1.88 -0.45 4.21
CA ILE A 142 -0.70 -0.35 3.35
C ILE A 142 -0.99 0.71 2.30
N THR A 143 -0.18 1.76 2.23
CA THR A 143 -0.28 2.79 1.19
C THR A 143 1.00 2.75 0.36
N THR A 144 0.87 2.70 -0.97
CA THR A 144 2.03 2.53 -1.84
C THR A 144 1.86 3.26 -3.18
N THR A 145 2.97 3.72 -3.75
CA THR A 145 3.03 4.20 -5.14
C THR A 145 3.59 3.15 -6.10
N ALA A 146 4.07 2.01 -5.59
CA ALA A 146 4.51 0.85 -6.36
C ALA A 146 3.39 -0.19 -6.42
N ASN A 147 3.09 -0.71 -7.62
CA ASN A 147 2.00 -1.64 -7.82
C ASN A 147 2.42 -3.06 -7.48
N ILE A 148 1.42 -3.90 -7.26
CA ILE A 148 1.52 -5.34 -7.05
C ILE A 148 0.70 -6.05 -8.13
N SER A 149 1.20 -7.19 -8.63
CA SER A 149 0.43 -8.02 -9.56
C SER A 149 -0.79 -8.65 -8.88
N ASP A 150 -1.87 -8.89 -9.64
CA ASP A 150 -3.06 -9.57 -9.11
C ASP A 150 -2.70 -10.94 -8.54
N GLU A 151 -1.80 -11.68 -9.19
CA GLU A 151 -1.35 -12.99 -8.75
C GLU A 151 -0.62 -12.94 -7.39
N HIS A 152 0.34 -12.03 -7.22
CA HIS A 152 1.04 -11.87 -5.95
C HIS A 152 0.06 -11.50 -4.83
N PHE A 153 -0.84 -10.54 -5.08
CA PHE A 153 -1.83 -10.14 -4.08
C PHE A 153 -2.77 -11.30 -3.71
N ARG A 154 -3.28 -12.05 -4.70
CA ARG A 154 -4.16 -13.21 -4.48
C ARG A 154 -3.49 -14.32 -3.68
N GLN A 155 -2.19 -14.52 -3.90
CA GLN A 155 -1.35 -15.44 -3.10
C GLN A 155 -0.99 -14.89 -1.72
N GLY A 156 -1.34 -13.64 -1.40
CA GLY A 156 -0.99 -12.99 -0.14
C GLY A 156 0.47 -12.54 -0.03
N LYS A 157 1.20 -12.50 -1.15
CA LYS A 157 2.57 -12.00 -1.21
C LYS A 157 2.56 -10.49 -1.42
N LEU A 158 3.12 -9.71 -0.51
CA LEU A 158 3.16 -8.25 -0.61
C LEU A 158 4.41 -7.78 -1.36
N ILE A 159 4.50 -8.14 -2.64
CA ILE A 159 5.61 -7.80 -3.53
C ILE A 159 5.17 -6.64 -4.43
N PHE A 160 5.60 -5.43 -4.10
CA PHE A 160 5.31 -4.20 -4.86
C PHE A 160 6.48 -3.89 -5.80
N ASP A 161 6.54 -4.61 -6.91
CA ASP A 161 7.67 -4.68 -7.85
C ASP A 161 7.49 -3.86 -9.13
N GLN A 162 6.42 -3.06 -9.20
CA GLN A 162 6.08 -2.23 -10.36
C GLN A 162 6.12 -0.75 -9.96
N PRO A 163 7.27 -0.07 -10.11
CA PRO A 163 7.43 1.34 -9.75
C PRO A 163 6.39 2.26 -10.39
N GLY A 164 5.94 3.25 -9.61
CA GLY A 164 5.06 4.33 -10.06
C GLY A 164 5.82 5.56 -10.55
N ASN A 165 5.21 6.74 -10.39
CA ASN A 165 5.87 8.01 -10.71
C ASN A 165 7.01 8.27 -9.71
N PRO A 166 8.24 8.57 -10.16
CA PRO A 166 9.38 8.83 -9.27
C PRO A 166 9.27 10.12 -8.44
N ASP A 167 8.37 11.04 -8.81
CA ASP A 167 8.06 12.24 -8.03
C ASP A 167 6.86 12.05 -7.08
N ALA A 168 6.25 10.86 -7.06
CA ALA A 168 5.13 10.57 -6.19
C ALA A 168 5.54 10.57 -4.71
N ARG A 169 4.59 10.97 -3.88
CA ARG A 169 4.75 11.02 -2.42
C ARG A 169 3.55 10.44 -1.71
N ILE A 170 3.79 10.00 -0.48
CA ILE A 170 2.73 9.74 0.48
C ILE A 170 2.85 10.73 1.62
N VAL A 171 1.78 11.48 1.89
CA VAL A 171 1.75 12.47 2.97
C VAL A 171 0.59 12.15 3.91
N ASN A 172 0.87 12.07 5.20
CA ASN A 172 -0.14 12.01 6.24
C ASN A 172 -0.14 13.29 7.07
N ASP A 173 -1.16 14.13 6.90
CA ASP A 173 -1.47 15.27 7.76
C ASP A 173 -2.63 14.95 8.74
N GLY A 174 -3.32 13.83 8.54
CA GLY A 174 -4.50 13.42 9.30
C GLY A 174 -4.22 12.42 10.44
N SER A 175 -5.22 11.62 10.77
CA SER A 175 -5.15 10.58 11.80
C SER A 175 -5.33 9.20 11.18
N ILE A 176 -4.36 8.32 11.38
CA ILE A 176 -4.40 6.92 10.95
C ILE A 176 -4.30 6.04 12.20
N SER A 177 -5.30 5.21 12.45
CA SER A 177 -5.32 4.19 13.50
C SER A 177 -5.40 2.81 12.87
N VAL A 178 -4.53 1.90 13.28
CA VAL A 178 -4.64 0.48 12.99
C VAL A 178 -4.99 -0.30 14.24
N ALA A 179 -5.70 -1.43 14.07
CA ALA A 179 -6.02 -2.32 15.19
C ALA A 179 -4.76 -2.84 15.89
N GLU A 180 -4.93 -3.39 17.10
CA GLU A 180 -3.81 -4.01 17.82
C GLU A 180 -3.16 -5.11 16.98
N LYS A 181 -1.83 -5.14 16.97
CA LYS A 181 -1.02 -6.03 16.11
C LYS A 181 -1.18 -5.77 14.60
N GLY A 182 -1.89 -4.71 14.22
CA GLY A 182 -2.02 -4.26 12.86
C GLY A 182 -0.76 -3.61 12.32
N LEU A 183 -0.70 -3.45 11.01
CA LEU A 183 0.38 -2.79 10.29
C LEU A 183 -0.10 -1.49 9.66
N ALA A 184 0.63 -0.39 9.86
CA ALA A 184 0.58 0.80 9.02
C ALA A 184 1.88 0.89 8.21
N ALA A 185 1.83 0.56 6.91
CA ALA A 185 2.99 0.60 6.02
C ALA A 185 2.82 1.64 4.90
N PHE A 186 3.88 2.38 4.62
CA PHE A 186 3.92 3.43 3.60
C PHE A 186 5.17 3.23 2.73
N VAL A 187 5.00 3.04 1.42
CA VAL A 187 6.10 2.80 0.47
C VAL A 187 5.96 3.75 -0.72
N ALA A 188 6.90 4.67 -0.88
CA ALA A 188 6.93 5.61 -2.01
C ALA A 188 8.33 6.22 -2.19
N PRO A 189 8.62 6.93 -3.30
CA PRO A 189 9.84 7.71 -3.43
C PRO A 189 10.03 8.74 -2.30
N SER A 190 8.93 9.32 -1.81
CA SER A 190 8.92 10.17 -0.61
C SER A 190 7.75 9.86 0.31
N VAL A 191 7.99 9.81 1.62
CA VAL A 191 6.97 9.59 2.65
C VAL A 191 7.09 10.65 3.75
N ALA A 192 5.99 11.32 4.09
CA ALA A 192 5.95 12.30 5.17
C ALA A 192 4.79 12.01 6.13
N ASN A 193 5.07 12.02 7.43
CA ASN A 193 4.07 12.02 8.49
C ASN A 193 4.14 13.33 9.27
N ASN A 194 3.14 14.19 9.09
CA ASN A 194 2.92 15.43 9.85
C ASN A 194 1.75 15.30 10.84
N GLY A 195 0.88 14.31 10.62
CA GLY A 195 -0.26 13.99 11.47
C GLY A 195 0.06 12.96 12.55
N VAL A 196 -0.89 12.05 12.81
CA VAL A 196 -0.76 11.02 13.83
C VAL A 196 -0.96 9.63 13.22
N ILE A 197 -0.08 8.70 13.57
CA ILE A 197 -0.23 7.27 13.30
C ILE A 197 -0.30 6.54 14.65
N ASN A 198 -1.38 5.80 14.90
CA ASN A 198 -1.57 4.96 16.09
C ASN A 198 -1.59 3.47 15.69
N ALA A 199 -0.71 2.69 16.30
CA ALA A 199 -0.54 1.26 16.06
C ALA A 199 -0.14 0.55 17.36
N ARG A 200 -0.93 0.71 18.44
CA ARG A 200 -0.68 0.03 19.73
C ARG A 200 -0.49 -1.48 19.53
N LEU A 201 0.57 -2.05 20.10
CA LEU A 201 0.99 -3.45 19.91
C LEU A 201 1.27 -3.86 18.43
N GLY A 202 1.19 -2.92 17.49
CA GLY A 202 1.33 -3.12 16.06
C GLY A 202 2.67 -2.63 15.52
N THR A 203 2.72 -2.43 14.22
CA THR A 203 3.92 -1.96 13.53
C THR A 203 3.62 -0.76 12.64
N VAL A 204 4.50 0.22 12.67
CA VAL A 204 4.54 1.32 11.69
C VAL A 204 5.80 1.19 10.86
N ALA A 205 5.66 1.20 9.55
CA ALA A 205 6.79 1.09 8.64
C ALA A 205 6.70 2.15 7.52
N MET A 206 7.66 3.07 7.47
CA MET A 206 7.77 4.09 6.43
C MET A 206 9.04 3.82 5.63
N ALA A 207 8.89 3.55 4.33
CA ALA A 207 10.01 3.20 3.47
C ALA A 207 10.06 4.12 2.25
N ALA A 208 11.20 4.79 2.07
CA ALA A 208 11.50 5.46 0.81
C ALA A 208 12.18 4.51 -0.17
N GLY A 209 11.53 4.33 -1.32
CA GLY A 209 11.94 3.45 -2.40
C GLY A 209 10.91 3.46 -3.53
N ASN A 210 11.35 3.16 -4.75
CA ASN A 210 10.48 3.05 -5.92
C ASN A 210 9.69 1.73 -5.93
N ALA A 211 10.19 0.70 -5.25
CA ALA A 211 9.61 -0.64 -5.15
C ALA A 211 10.02 -1.31 -3.83
N ALA A 212 9.19 -2.19 -3.29
CA ALA A 212 9.52 -2.93 -2.08
C ALA A 212 8.78 -4.27 -1.94
N THR A 213 9.36 -5.18 -1.17
CA THR A 213 8.68 -6.35 -0.64
C THR A 213 8.43 -6.15 0.84
N ILE A 214 7.20 -6.41 1.29
CA ILE A 214 6.84 -6.41 2.70
C ILE A 214 6.66 -7.88 3.13
N ASP A 215 7.48 -8.33 4.06
CA ASP A 215 7.34 -9.63 4.70
C ASP A 215 6.74 -9.46 6.09
N LEU A 216 5.68 -10.20 6.37
CA LEU A 216 4.98 -10.19 7.65
C LEU A 216 5.32 -11.49 8.37
N TYR A 217 6.26 -11.42 9.30
CA TYR A 217 6.48 -12.55 10.18
C TYR A 217 5.32 -12.63 11.17
N GLY A 218 4.77 -13.82 11.35
CA GLY A 218 3.65 -14.07 12.27
C GLY A 218 3.98 -13.80 13.75
N ASP A 219 5.22 -13.44 14.06
CA ASP A 219 5.73 -13.02 15.36
C ASP A 219 5.67 -11.49 15.59
N GLY A 220 5.18 -10.73 14.60
CA GLY A 220 5.09 -9.27 14.67
C GLY A 220 6.38 -8.55 14.27
N LEU A 221 7.33 -9.23 13.61
CA LEU A 221 8.40 -8.61 12.87
C LEU A 221 7.90 -8.30 11.45
N VAL A 222 8.08 -7.06 11.00
CA VAL A 222 7.83 -6.67 9.60
C VAL A 222 9.17 -6.32 8.98
N SER A 223 9.49 -6.96 7.87
CA SER A 223 10.65 -6.60 7.05
C SER A 223 10.16 -5.89 5.81
N ILE A 224 10.64 -4.67 5.59
CA ILE A 224 10.50 -4.00 4.29
C ILE A 224 11.85 -4.02 3.59
N ALA A 225 11.92 -4.78 2.51
CA ALA A 225 13.06 -4.78 1.62
C ALA A 225 12.75 -3.84 0.44
N VAL A 226 13.37 -2.66 0.43
CA VAL A 226 13.34 -1.80 -0.76
C VAL A 226 14.15 -2.48 -1.86
N THR A 227 13.49 -2.76 -2.98
CA THR A 227 14.07 -3.51 -4.11
C THR A 227 14.50 -2.60 -5.26
N ASP A 228 13.98 -1.38 -5.31
CA ASP A 228 14.37 -0.33 -6.25
C ASP A 228 14.60 1.00 -5.50
N PRO A 229 15.86 1.40 -5.28
CA PRO A 229 16.20 2.63 -4.55
C PRO A 229 15.74 3.90 -5.28
N VAL A 230 15.48 4.97 -4.53
CA VAL A 230 15.18 6.28 -5.11
C VAL A 230 16.39 6.80 -5.91
N THR A 231 16.18 7.18 -7.16
CA THR A 231 17.26 7.59 -8.08
C THR A 231 17.30 9.08 -8.39
N ARG A 232 16.29 9.84 -7.96
CA ARG A 232 16.21 11.29 -8.12
C ARG A 232 15.44 11.92 -6.98
N LYS A 233 15.75 13.18 -6.65
CA LYS A 233 15.11 13.89 -5.55
C LYS A 233 13.66 14.20 -5.95
N PRO A 234 12.65 13.70 -5.21
CA PRO A 234 11.27 14.06 -5.45
C PRO A 234 11.08 15.57 -5.28
N GLN A 235 10.22 16.17 -6.09
CA GLN A 235 9.98 17.61 -6.05
C GLN A 235 9.51 18.05 -4.65
N ASP A 236 10.10 19.13 -4.14
CA ASP A 236 9.83 19.74 -2.82
C ASP A 236 10.14 18.86 -1.58
N ALA A 237 10.70 17.66 -1.76
CA ALA A 237 11.10 16.81 -0.64
C ALA A 237 12.41 17.30 -0.01
N GLN A 238 12.38 17.65 1.28
CA GLN A 238 13.60 17.96 2.05
C GLN A 238 14.34 16.70 2.53
N ALA A 239 13.60 15.60 2.68
CA ALA A 239 14.10 14.27 3.00
C ALA A 239 13.25 13.22 2.25
N LEU A 240 13.76 12.01 2.10
CA LEU A 240 12.98 10.93 1.47
C LEU A 240 11.94 10.38 2.44
N VAL A 241 12.28 10.23 3.72
CA VAL A 241 11.30 9.96 4.77
C VAL A 241 11.37 11.04 5.84
N SER A 242 10.21 11.58 6.22
CA SER A 242 10.12 12.53 7.33
C SER A 242 8.99 12.19 8.30
N ASN A 243 9.28 12.34 9.60
CA ASN A 243 8.28 12.33 10.66
C ASN A 243 8.36 13.64 11.45
N GLY A 244 7.47 14.58 11.13
CA GLY A 244 7.24 15.80 11.88
C GLY A 244 6.08 15.71 12.87
N GLY A 245 5.19 14.75 12.67
CA GLY A 245 4.04 14.47 13.52
C GLY A 245 4.35 13.47 14.64
N ALA A 246 3.35 12.65 14.98
CA ALA A 246 3.46 11.63 16.02
C ALA A 246 3.25 10.22 15.46
N ILE A 247 4.10 9.29 15.89
CA ILE A 247 3.91 7.85 15.73
C ILE A 247 3.77 7.25 17.12
N GLN A 248 2.66 6.56 17.39
CA GLN A 248 2.34 5.91 18.66
C GLN A 248 2.16 4.41 18.44
N ALA A 249 3.16 3.64 18.83
CA ALA A 249 3.22 2.18 18.68
C ALA A 249 3.67 1.53 19.99
N ASP A 250 3.06 1.91 21.12
CA ASP A 250 3.38 1.33 22.44
C ASP A 250 3.20 -0.20 22.42
N GLY A 251 4.23 -0.92 22.89
CA GLY A 251 4.39 -2.37 22.82
C GLY A 251 4.53 -2.93 21.40
N GLY A 252 4.83 -2.05 20.44
CA GLY A 252 4.97 -2.33 19.02
C GLY A 252 6.34 -1.91 18.48
N SER A 253 6.43 -1.81 17.15
CA SER A 253 7.68 -1.46 16.47
C SER A 253 7.51 -0.36 15.43
N VAL A 254 8.55 0.45 15.25
CA VAL A 254 8.61 1.48 14.22
C VAL A 254 9.86 1.30 13.36
N LEU A 255 9.68 1.14 12.06
CA LEU A 255 10.74 1.11 11.07
C LEU A 255 10.62 2.32 10.15
N ILE A 256 11.65 3.15 10.08
CA ILE A 256 11.80 4.19 9.07
C ILE A 256 13.05 3.86 8.28
N THR A 257 12.89 3.58 6.99
CA THR A 257 14.01 3.24 6.11
C THR A 257 13.99 4.09 4.84
N ALA A 258 15.17 4.51 4.38
CA ALA A 258 15.31 5.27 3.16
C ALA A 258 16.48 4.75 2.33
N GLU A 259 16.14 4.21 1.16
CA GLU A 259 17.10 3.60 0.25
C GLU A 259 17.15 4.40 -1.05
N GLN A 260 18.35 4.90 -1.37
CA GLN A 260 18.58 5.77 -2.51
C GLN A 260 19.87 5.38 -3.24
N ALA A 261 19.85 5.54 -4.56
CA ALA A 261 21.07 5.53 -5.36
C ALA A 261 21.87 6.81 -5.07
N SER A 262 23.20 6.72 -4.96
CA SER A 262 24.14 7.85 -4.94
C SER A 262 23.65 9.15 -4.25
N ARG A 263 23.37 9.12 -2.94
CA ARG A 263 23.07 10.30 -2.09
C ARG A 263 22.20 11.37 -2.77
N VAL A 264 21.09 10.94 -3.37
CA VAL A 264 20.09 11.78 -4.06
C VAL A 264 19.63 12.97 -3.21
N VAL A 265 19.48 12.75 -1.90
CA VAL A 265 19.44 13.80 -0.89
C VAL A 265 20.46 13.52 0.20
N ASP A 266 20.96 14.58 0.83
CA ASP A 266 21.83 14.48 2.00
C ASP A 266 21.09 13.81 3.17
N ASN A 267 20.00 14.44 3.63
CA ASN A 267 19.17 13.91 4.71
C ASN A 267 18.14 12.94 4.13
N ALA A 268 18.44 11.64 4.17
CA ALA A 268 17.49 10.62 3.72
C ALA A 268 16.31 10.48 4.68
N VAL A 269 16.58 10.56 5.99
CA VAL A 269 15.57 10.49 7.04
C VAL A 269 15.63 11.73 7.93
N ASN A 270 14.49 12.35 8.18
CA ASN A 270 14.36 13.46 9.13
C ASN A 270 13.28 13.18 10.18
N LEU A 271 13.67 13.13 11.44
CA LEU A 271 12.77 13.00 12.58
C LEU A 271 12.79 14.29 13.41
N SER A 272 11.78 15.14 13.22
CA SER A 272 11.57 16.34 14.04
C SER A 272 10.42 16.19 15.04
N GLY A 273 9.51 15.25 14.78
CA GLY A 273 8.37 14.92 15.62
C GLY A 273 8.67 13.88 16.72
N VAL A 274 7.66 13.09 17.08
CA VAL A 274 7.74 12.14 18.18
C VAL A 274 7.48 10.71 17.71
N ILE A 275 8.28 9.77 18.21
CA ILE A 275 8.01 8.34 18.13
C ILE A 275 7.87 7.81 19.56
N LEU A 276 6.70 7.27 19.89
CA LEU A 276 6.41 6.57 21.15
C LEU A 276 6.25 5.09 20.83
N ALA A 277 7.24 4.28 21.20
CA ALA A 277 7.19 2.83 21.14
C ALA A 277 7.58 2.29 22.52
N ARG A 278 6.83 2.68 23.55
CA ARG A 278 7.12 2.31 24.94
C ARG A 278 6.86 0.84 25.17
N GLY A 279 7.66 0.18 26.00
CA GLY A 279 7.41 -1.18 26.44
C GLY A 279 6.07 -1.31 27.19
N THR A 280 5.52 -2.52 27.17
CA THR A 280 4.35 -2.94 27.94
C THR A 280 4.75 -4.09 28.87
N GLU A 281 3.85 -4.57 29.72
CA GLU A 281 4.15 -5.73 30.58
C GLU A 281 4.51 -7.02 29.80
N VAL A 282 4.08 -7.09 28.54
CA VAL A 282 4.11 -8.29 27.69
C VAL A 282 5.15 -8.20 26.58
N ARG A 283 5.47 -6.99 26.11
CA ARG A 283 6.34 -6.76 24.94
C ARG A 283 7.08 -5.43 25.06
N GLU A 284 8.38 -5.49 24.83
CA GLU A 284 9.23 -4.31 24.66
C GLU A 284 8.98 -3.65 23.29
N GLY A 285 9.06 -2.33 23.25
CA GLY A 285 8.94 -1.60 22.00
C GLY A 285 10.28 -1.42 21.29
N SER A 286 10.25 -1.12 19.99
CA SER A 286 11.49 -0.89 19.23
C SER A 286 11.34 0.16 18.14
N VAL A 287 12.44 0.86 17.87
CA VAL A 287 12.53 1.87 16.80
C VAL A 287 13.80 1.64 15.99
N ALA A 288 13.67 1.58 14.67
CA ALA A 288 14.79 1.50 13.75
C ALA A 288 14.69 2.62 12.70
N LEU A 289 15.70 3.48 12.64
CA LEU A 289 15.91 4.45 11.58
C LEU A 289 17.11 4.02 10.74
N VAL A 290 16.91 3.73 9.45
CA VAL A 290 17.94 3.14 8.61
C VAL A 290 18.08 3.88 7.28
N SER A 291 19.31 4.18 6.88
CA SER A 291 19.65 4.60 5.52
C SER A 291 21.05 4.10 5.17
N LYS A 292 21.21 3.45 4.01
CA LYS A 292 22.52 2.94 3.59
C LYS A 292 23.45 4.03 3.08
N SER A 293 22.92 5.06 2.42
CA SER A 293 23.69 6.02 1.62
C SER A 293 23.36 7.49 1.91
N GLY A 294 22.41 7.77 2.80
CA GLY A 294 22.07 9.12 3.25
C GLY A 294 22.19 9.31 4.76
N ASP A 295 22.14 10.57 5.17
CA ASP A 295 22.21 10.97 6.55
C ASP A 295 20.84 10.84 7.23
N ILE A 296 20.89 10.65 8.54
CA ILE A 296 19.72 10.65 9.41
C ILE A 296 19.83 11.84 10.34
N GLN A 297 18.84 12.73 10.30
CA GLN A 297 18.70 13.83 11.24
C GLN A 297 17.61 13.51 12.26
N VAL A 298 17.97 13.57 13.54
CA VAL A 298 17.03 13.44 14.66
C VAL A 298 17.06 14.73 15.47
N ALA A 299 15.98 15.50 15.38
CA ALA A 299 15.74 16.69 16.20
C ALA A 299 14.62 16.50 17.22
N GLY A 300 13.77 15.49 17.00
CA GLY A 300 12.61 15.17 17.81
C GLY A 300 12.86 14.16 18.95
N LYS A 301 11.82 13.46 19.37
CA LYS A 301 11.85 12.53 20.50
C LYS A 301 11.64 11.09 20.07
N ILE A 302 12.45 10.18 20.62
CA ILE A 302 12.21 8.73 20.58
C ILE A 302 12.05 8.23 22.01
N ASP A 303 10.88 7.66 22.32
CA ASP A 303 10.57 7.08 23.62
C ASP A 303 10.32 5.57 23.48
N VAL A 304 11.25 4.78 24.04
CA VAL A 304 11.12 3.33 24.15
C VAL A 304 11.19 2.90 25.62
N SER A 305 10.87 3.78 26.57
CA SER A 305 10.82 3.42 27.99
C SER A 305 9.80 2.31 28.24
N GLY A 306 10.02 1.45 29.23
CA GLY A 306 9.10 0.37 29.55
C GLY A 306 9.02 0.10 31.06
N PRO A 307 7.97 -0.60 31.51
CA PRO A 307 7.74 -0.86 32.93
C PRO A 307 8.72 -1.87 33.55
N LYS A 308 9.38 -2.70 32.74
CA LYS A 308 10.37 -3.70 33.18
C LYS A 308 11.77 -3.32 32.70
N SER A 309 11.91 -3.08 31.41
CA SER A 309 13.13 -2.57 30.78
C SER A 309 12.78 -1.55 29.71
N GLY A 310 13.76 -0.74 29.30
CA GLY A 310 13.67 -0.01 28.04
C GLY A 310 13.73 -0.94 26.83
N GLY A 311 13.14 -0.48 25.73
CA GLY A 311 13.21 -1.10 24.41
C GLY A 311 14.42 -0.65 23.58
N ASP A 312 14.45 -1.10 22.33
CA ASP A 312 15.59 -0.91 21.43
C ASP A 312 15.44 0.32 20.53
N VAL A 313 16.53 1.06 20.33
CA VAL A 313 16.64 2.09 19.29
C VAL A 313 17.89 1.83 18.45
N LEU A 314 17.68 1.57 17.15
CA LEU A 314 18.73 1.51 16.14
C LEU A 314 18.66 2.74 15.24
N VAL A 315 19.76 3.47 15.11
CA VAL A 315 19.89 4.56 14.13
C VAL A 315 21.16 4.31 13.32
N SER A 316 21.00 4.04 12.02
CA SER A 316 22.10 3.70 11.12
C SER A 316 21.97 4.49 9.82
N GLY A 317 22.85 5.47 9.63
CA GLY A 317 22.95 6.31 8.42
C GLY A 317 24.39 6.45 7.96
N GLN A 318 24.62 7.06 6.81
CA GLN A 318 25.96 7.48 6.38
C GLN A 318 26.59 8.45 7.39
N GLN A 319 25.78 9.39 7.88
CA GLN A 319 26.00 10.16 9.10
C GLN A 319 24.72 10.20 9.92
N VAL A 320 24.86 10.36 11.24
CA VAL A 320 23.73 10.54 12.15
C VAL A 320 23.93 11.84 12.90
N ALA A 321 23.04 12.80 12.67
CA ALA A 321 23.04 14.09 13.33
C ALA A 321 21.92 14.14 14.38
N LEU A 322 22.30 14.29 15.65
CA LEU A 322 21.37 14.53 16.76
C LEU A 322 21.36 16.02 17.08
N ALA A 323 20.21 16.68 16.95
CA ALA A 323 20.08 18.08 17.36
C ALA A 323 20.12 18.20 18.89
N SER A 324 20.41 19.39 19.42
CA SER A 324 20.41 19.64 20.87
C SER A 324 19.03 19.44 21.52
N THR A 325 17.96 19.50 20.74
CA THR A 325 16.58 19.23 21.16
C THR A 325 16.23 17.74 21.16
N ALA A 326 17.08 16.89 20.58
CA ALA A 326 16.83 15.48 20.49
C ALA A 326 16.82 14.85 21.89
N SER A 327 15.82 14.02 22.17
CA SER A 327 15.75 13.29 23.43
C SER A 327 15.41 11.82 23.20
N ARG A 328 16.11 10.95 23.92
CA ARG A 328 15.93 9.50 23.90
C ARG A 328 15.65 9.03 25.32
N TYR A 329 14.56 8.28 25.50
CA TYR A 329 14.18 7.68 26.78
C TYR A 329 14.18 6.15 26.66
N THR A 330 15.02 5.50 27.47
CA THR A 330 15.19 4.04 27.53
C THR A 330 15.17 3.52 28.97
N SER A 331 14.63 4.29 29.92
CA SER A 331 14.77 3.97 31.35
C SER A 331 14.08 2.65 31.71
N ASP A 332 14.75 1.87 32.55
CA ASP A 332 14.19 0.74 33.28
C ASP A 332 13.43 1.26 34.53
N ALA A 333 12.41 0.54 35.00
CA ALA A 333 11.88 0.80 36.33
C ALA A 333 12.89 0.29 37.37
N ALA A 334 13.23 1.15 38.34
CA ALA A 334 14.13 0.83 39.46
C ALA A 334 13.52 -0.21 40.41
#